data_AF-A0A239RCH7-F1
#
_entry.id   AF-A0A239RCH7-F1
#
_cell.length_a   1.000
_cell.length_b   1.000
_cell.length_c   1.000
_cell.angle_alpha   90.00
_cell.angle_beta   90.00
_cell.angle_gamma   90.00
#
_symmetry.space_group_name_H-M   'P 1'
#
loop_
_entity.id
_entity.type
_entity.pdbx_description
1 polymer ?
#
loop_
_entity_poly.entity_id
_entity_poly.type
_entity_poly.pdbx_seq_one_letter_code
_entity_poly.pdbx_strand_id
1 'polypeptide(L)'
;MNDYKTMQDKYKKEFEEIENYATENGLIVKVIEDKLYVLSEIAYWKILYLRDWDCFILFHGNYIPTDLDIDKYENASYHFQKDAKQSETIMHYLDYIRKHDDYRENLLGTVEDMPRRTRKQKNRYAKMKANQERYNTAIVLQLINAISMTKEMRVSA
;
A
#
# COMPACT_ATOMS: atom_id res chain seq x y z
N MET A 1 13.53 -28.53 -17.00
CA MET A 1 12.20 -27.92 -16.85
C MET A 1 12.29 -27.07 -15.60
N ASN A 2 12.25 -25.74 -15.70
CA ASN A 2 12.58 -24.86 -14.58
C ASN A 2 11.55 -25.03 -13.44
N ASP A 3 12.05 -25.32 -12.25
CA ASP A 3 11.32 -25.83 -11.08
C ASP A 3 10.83 -24.71 -10.14
N TYR A 4 10.56 -23.52 -10.67
CA TYR A 4 10.13 -22.37 -9.86
C TYR A 4 8.64 -22.45 -9.60
N LYS A 5 8.26 -22.87 -8.37
CA LYS A 5 6.88 -23.19 -7.99
C LYS A 5 6.33 -22.28 -6.90
N THR A 6 7.06 -21.24 -6.50
CA THR A 6 6.71 -20.39 -5.36
C THR A 6 7.08 -18.92 -5.58
N MET A 7 6.42 -18.01 -4.88
CA MET A 7 6.77 -16.60 -4.72
C MET A 7 8.23 -16.45 -4.25
N GLN A 8 8.71 -17.29 -3.33
CA GLN A 8 10.10 -17.23 -2.84
C GLN A 8 11.10 -17.41 -3.97
N ASP A 9 10.81 -18.31 -4.91
CA ASP A 9 11.69 -18.55 -6.05
C ASP A 9 11.75 -17.36 -7.00
N LYS A 10 10.58 -16.80 -7.31
CA LYS A 10 10.47 -15.60 -8.16
C LYS A 10 11.16 -14.41 -7.50
N TYR A 11 10.94 -14.22 -6.20
CA TYR A 11 11.59 -13.18 -5.41
C TYR A 11 13.11 -13.32 -5.42
N LYS A 12 13.64 -14.52 -5.18
CA LYS A 12 15.10 -14.77 -5.21
C LYS A 12 15.73 -14.46 -6.55
N LYS A 13 15.02 -14.73 -7.65
CA LYS A 13 15.50 -14.45 -9.01
C LYS A 13 15.68 -12.95 -9.26
N GLU A 14 14.78 -12.13 -8.72
CA GLU A 14 14.75 -10.67 -8.87
C GLU A 14 15.27 -9.94 -7.61
N PHE A 15 15.96 -10.65 -6.69
CA PHE A 15 16.24 -10.18 -5.33
C PHE A 15 16.97 -8.85 -5.29
N GLU A 16 18.12 -8.74 -5.96
CA GLU A 16 18.93 -7.52 -5.94
C GLU A 16 18.16 -6.33 -6.50
N GLU A 17 17.41 -6.53 -7.59
CA GLU A 17 16.61 -5.48 -8.22
C GLU A 17 15.48 -5.01 -7.31
N ILE A 18 14.76 -5.95 -6.69
CA ILE A 18 13.65 -5.67 -5.77
C ILE A 18 14.15 -4.91 -4.54
N GLU A 19 15.20 -5.41 -3.88
CA GLU A 19 15.71 -4.82 -2.64
C GLU A 19 16.32 -3.43 -2.87
N ASN A 20 17.07 -3.24 -3.97
CA ASN A 20 17.61 -1.94 -4.33
C ASN A 20 16.48 -0.93 -4.61
N TYR A 21 15.50 -1.32 -5.42
CA TYR A 21 14.36 -0.45 -5.73
C TYR A 21 13.55 -0.12 -4.48
N ALA A 22 13.28 -1.11 -3.64
CA ALA A 22 12.53 -0.92 -2.40
C ALA A 22 13.26 0.05 -1.47
N THR A 23 14.57 -0.12 -1.29
CA THR A 23 15.40 0.77 -0.47
C THR A 23 15.41 2.20 -1.01
N GLU A 24 15.62 2.39 -2.31
CA GLU A 24 15.63 3.70 -2.96
C GLU A 24 14.29 4.45 -2.87
N ASN A 25 13.18 3.71 -2.76
CA ASN A 25 11.83 4.24 -2.78
C ASN A 25 11.12 4.17 -1.41
N GLY A 26 11.84 3.84 -0.33
CA GLY A 26 11.29 3.78 1.03
C GLY A 26 10.22 2.69 1.22
N LEU A 27 10.29 1.62 0.42
CA LEU A 27 9.41 0.46 0.55
C LEU A 27 10.07 -0.60 1.45
N ILE A 28 9.26 -1.26 2.28
CA ILE A 28 9.70 -2.45 3.01
C ILE A 28 9.05 -3.66 2.36
N VAL A 29 9.88 -4.59 1.91
CA VAL A 29 9.47 -5.83 1.26
C VAL A 29 9.70 -7.03 2.17
N LYS A 30 8.74 -7.95 2.24
CA LYS A 30 8.87 -9.16 3.05
C LYS A 30 8.09 -10.33 2.45
N VAL A 31 8.75 -11.47 2.29
CA VAL A 31 8.09 -12.71 1.86
C VAL A 31 7.67 -13.53 3.08
N ILE A 32 6.37 -13.87 3.17
CA ILE A 32 5.79 -14.70 4.23
C ILE A 32 4.82 -15.69 3.59
N GLU A 33 4.94 -16.99 3.91
CA GLU A 33 4.04 -18.06 3.45
C GLU A 33 3.61 -17.93 1.97
N ASP A 34 4.58 -17.77 1.06
CA ASP A 34 4.37 -17.69 -0.39
C ASP A 34 3.68 -16.41 -0.89
N LYS A 35 3.73 -15.34 -0.09
CA LYS A 35 3.16 -14.02 -0.39
C LYS A 35 4.23 -12.96 -0.19
N LEU A 36 4.23 -11.96 -1.05
CA LEU A 36 5.11 -10.80 -0.89
C LEU A 36 4.29 -9.64 -0.34
N TYR A 37 4.65 -9.21 0.86
CA TYR A 37 4.11 -8.02 1.49
C TYR A 37 5.01 -6.84 1.13
N VAL A 38 4.39 -5.72 0.78
CA VAL A 38 5.09 -4.46 0.51
C VAL A 38 4.42 -3.39 1.36
N LEU A 39 5.20 -2.71 2.18
CA LEU A 39 4.75 -1.59 2.97
C LEU A 39 5.33 -0.33 2.34
N SER A 40 4.48 0.66 2.14
CA SER A 40 4.90 2.02 1.88
C SER A 40 4.58 2.90 3.08
N GLU A 41 4.92 4.17 2.99
CA GLU A 41 4.60 5.16 4.03
C GLU A 41 3.09 5.28 4.28
N ILE A 42 2.25 5.05 3.26
CA ILE A 42 0.82 5.35 3.30
C ILE A 42 -0.12 4.15 3.12
N ALA A 43 0.41 2.98 2.78
CA ALA A 43 -0.41 1.82 2.43
C ALA A 43 0.28 0.47 2.68
N TYR A 44 -0.55 -0.56 2.83
CA TYR A 44 -0.10 -1.94 2.78
C TYR A 44 -0.44 -2.56 1.44
N TRP A 45 0.45 -3.41 0.97
CA TRP A 45 0.26 -4.12 -0.28
C TRP A 45 0.62 -5.58 -0.09
N LYS A 46 -0.03 -6.40 -0.89
CA LYS A 46 0.21 -7.84 -0.93
C LYS A 46 0.18 -8.31 -2.37
N ILE A 47 1.26 -8.93 -2.80
CA ILE A 47 1.41 -9.53 -4.11
C ILE A 47 1.29 -11.04 -3.93
N LEU A 48 0.44 -11.66 -4.74
CA LEU A 48 0.29 -13.12 -4.81
C LEU A 48 0.77 -13.61 -6.16
N TYR A 49 1.45 -14.74 -6.16
CA TYR A 49 1.86 -15.44 -7.36
C TYR A 49 0.82 -16.53 -7.71
N LEU A 50 0.23 -16.43 -8.90
CA LEU A 50 -0.73 -17.38 -9.43
C LEU A 50 -0.01 -18.39 -10.32
N ARG A 51 0.33 -19.53 -9.73
CA ARG A 51 1.14 -20.59 -10.35
C ARG A 51 0.56 -21.11 -11.66
N ASP A 52 -0.75 -21.33 -11.71
CA ASP A 52 -1.43 -21.89 -12.88
C ASP A 52 -1.37 -20.95 -14.11
N TRP A 53 -1.15 -19.66 -13.89
CA TRP A 53 -1.12 -18.63 -14.93
C TRP A 53 0.24 -17.93 -15.06
N ASP A 54 1.24 -18.38 -14.30
CA ASP A 54 2.57 -17.80 -14.18
C ASP A 54 2.58 -16.26 -14.08
N CYS A 55 1.63 -15.71 -13.33
CA CYS A 55 1.46 -14.26 -13.21
C CYS A 55 1.25 -13.83 -11.76
N PHE A 56 1.38 -12.54 -11.51
CA PHE A 56 1.16 -11.96 -10.20
C PHE A 56 -0.13 -11.15 -10.17
N ILE A 57 -0.74 -11.05 -9.00
CA ILE A 57 -1.87 -10.16 -8.70
C ILE A 57 -1.57 -9.29 -7.49
N LEU A 58 -2.09 -8.05 -7.50
CA LEU A 58 -1.87 -7.06 -6.46
C LEU A 58 -3.13 -6.84 -5.63
N PHE A 59 -2.93 -6.77 -4.31
CA PHE A 59 -3.94 -6.36 -3.35
C PHE A 59 -3.46 -5.14 -2.59
N HIS A 60 -4.41 -4.25 -2.32
CA HIS A 60 -4.21 -3.04 -1.54
C HIS A 60 -4.92 -3.19 -0.19
N GLY A 61 -4.22 -2.85 0.88
CA GLY A 61 -4.73 -2.73 2.24
C GLY A 61 -4.61 -1.28 2.66
N ASN A 62 -5.70 -0.70 3.17
CA ASN A 62 -5.64 0.65 3.70
C ASN A 62 -4.78 0.63 4.97
N TYR A 63 -3.67 1.37 4.97
CA TYR A 63 -2.91 1.65 6.17
C TYR A 63 -3.44 2.91 6.83
N ILE A 64 -3.37 2.93 8.16
CA ILE A 64 -3.36 4.16 8.92
C ILE A 64 -2.29 3.94 10.03
N PRO A 65 -1.26 4.80 10.14
CA PRO A 65 -0.03 4.45 10.82
C PRO A 65 -0.13 4.57 12.32
N THR A 66 0.16 3.48 13.02
CA THR A 66 0.45 3.56 14.45
C THR A 66 1.68 2.75 14.83
N ASP A 67 1.94 1.59 14.21
CA ASP A 67 3.18 0.81 14.44
C ASP A 67 3.57 -0.03 13.22
N LEU A 68 4.89 -0.16 13.00
CA LEU A 68 5.46 -1.11 12.02
C LEU A 68 5.42 -2.55 12.56
N ASP A 69 4.22 -3.07 12.85
CA ASP A 69 4.02 -4.40 13.41
C ASP A 69 3.69 -5.46 12.33
N ILE A 70 4.57 -6.46 12.21
CA ILE A 70 4.49 -7.57 11.25
C ILE A 70 3.18 -8.34 11.35
N ASP A 71 2.68 -8.57 12.56
CA ASP A 71 1.47 -9.36 12.79
C ASP A 71 0.20 -8.62 12.34
N LYS A 72 0.25 -7.28 12.32
CA LYS A 72 -0.85 -6.45 11.83
C LYS A 72 -0.97 -6.49 10.31
N TYR A 73 0.12 -6.74 9.58
CA TYR A 73 0.09 -6.76 8.11
C TYR A 73 -0.62 -7.99 7.57
N GLU A 74 -0.35 -9.18 8.09
CA GLU A 74 -0.96 -10.41 7.59
C GLU A 74 -2.49 -10.41 7.77
N ASN A 75 -2.95 -9.76 8.84
CA ASN A 75 -4.35 -9.67 9.23
C ASN A 75 -5.07 -8.42 8.70
N ALA A 76 -4.40 -7.57 7.91
CA ALA A 76 -5.03 -6.37 7.36
C ALA A 76 -6.15 -6.71 6.36
N SER A 77 -7.13 -5.81 6.24
CA SER A 77 -8.22 -5.95 5.26
C SER A 77 -7.74 -5.56 3.86
N TYR A 78 -7.31 -6.56 3.09
CA TYR A 78 -6.89 -6.40 1.70
C TYR A 78 -8.05 -6.48 0.70
N HIS A 79 -8.02 -5.66 -0.34
CA HIS A 79 -8.89 -5.75 -1.51
C HIS A 79 -8.08 -5.85 -2.80
N PHE A 80 -8.61 -6.56 -3.79
CA PHE A 80 -7.97 -6.71 -5.08
C PHE A 80 -7.86 -5.36 -5.80
N GLN A 81 -6.66 -5.03 -6.26
CA GLN A 81 -6.37 -3.78 -6.97
C GLN A 81 -6.73 -3.93 -8.45
N LYS A 82 -8.00 -3.65 -8.80
CA LYS A 82 -8.58 -3.93 -10.12
C LYS A 82 -7.94 -3.18 -11.30
N ASP A 83 -7.38 -2.02 -11.05
CA ASP A 83 -6.76 -1.16 -12.05
C ASP A 83 -5.26 -1.48 -12.27
N ALA A 84 -4.66 -2.27 -11.39
CA ALA A 84 -3.35 -2.87 -11.65
C ALA A 84 -3.53 -4.03 -12.64
N LYS A 85 -2.88 -3.94 -13.80
CA LYS A 85 -2.87 -5.03 -14.78
C LYS A 85 -2.07 -6.20 -14.21
N GLN A 86 -2.47 -7.42 -14.57
CA GLN A 86 -1.64 -8.60 -14.29
C GLN A 86 -0.26 -8.44 -14.92
N SER A 87 0.77 -8.85 -14.18
CA SER A 87 2.16 -8.76 -14.58
C SER A 87 2.88 -10.08 -14.32
N GLU A 88 3.92 -10.34 -15.10
CA GLU A 88 4.84 -11.47 -14.95
C GLU A 88 6.01 -11.17 -14.01
N THR A 89 6.14 -9.92 -13.54
CA THR A 89 7.26 -9.49 -12.68
C THR A 89 6.78 -8.77 -11.43
N ILE A 90 7.54 -8.92 -10.34
CA ILE A 90 7.30 -8.23 -9.06
C ILE A 90 7.59 -6.74 -9.22
N MET A 91 8.66 -6.41 -9.96
CA MET A 91 9.08 -5.03 -10.21
C MET A 91 8.00 -4.15 -10.80
N HIS A 92 7.15 -4.69 -11.69
CA HIS A 92 6.00 -3.95 -12.22
C HIS A 92 5.07 -3.46 -11.10
N TYR A 93 4.84 -4.27 -10.08
CA TYR A 93 3.99 -3.88 -8.97
C TYR A 93 4.67 -2.94 -7.99
N LEU A 94 5.98 -3.02 -7.79
CA LEU A 94 6.69 -2.02 -6.98
C LEU A 94 6.62 -0.63 -7.63
N ASP A 95 6.81 -0.55 -8.94
CA ASP A 95 6.64 0.69 -9.71
C ASP A 95 5.19 1.20 -9.70
N TYR A 96 4.21 0.30 -9.84
CA TYR A 96 2.80 0.65 -9.70
C TYR A 96 2.48 1.23 -8.32
N ILE A 97 2.96 0.58 -7.23
CA ILE A 97 2.76 1.02 -5.85
C ILE A 97 3.32 2.43 -5.67
N ARG A 98 4.56 2.67 -6.11
CA ARG A 98 5.18 4.00 -5.96
C ARG A 98 4.40 5.09 -6.67
N LYS A 99 3.98 4.83 -7.92
CA LYS A 99 3.15 5.76 -8.71
C LYS A 99 1.78 6.00 -8.09
N HIS A 100 1.16 4.96 -7.54
CA HIS A 100 -0.10 5.07 -6.83
C HIS A 100 0.06 5.97 -5.59
N ASP A 101 1.14 5.80 -4.85
CA ASP A 101 1.37 6.56 -3.63
C ASP A 101 1.73 8.02 -3.92
N ASP A 102 2.58 8.29 -4.91
CA ASP A 102 2.81 9.64 -5.44
C ASP A 102 1.50 10.31 -5.85
N TYR A 103 0.63 9.58 -6.55
CA TYR A 103 -0.66 10.11 -6.94
C TYR A 103 -1.53 10.43 -5.73
N ARG A 104 -1.57 9.57 -4.70
CA ARG A 104 -2.34 9.78 -3.47
C ARG A 104 -1.85 11.00 -2.70
N GLU A 105 -0.54 11.14 -2.52
CA GLU A 105 0.07 12.28 -1.84
C GLU A 105 -0.23 13.59 -2.58
N ASN A 106 -0.06 13.61 -3.91
CA ASN A 106 -0.38 14.76 -4.73
C ASN A 106 -1.90 15.07 -4.75
N LEU A 107 -2.77 14.06 -4.71
CA LEU A 107 -4.22 14.24 -4.63
C LEU A 107 -4.63 14.89 -3.31
N LEU A 108 -4.01 14.49 -2.20
CA LEU A 108 -4.19 15.12 -0.90
C LEU A 108 -3.71 16.58 -0.93
N GLY A 109 -2.69 16.91 -1.73
CA GLY A 109 -2.24 18.29 -1.94
C GLY A 109 -3.12 19.16 -2.85
N THR A 110 -4.00 18.60 -3.69
CA THR A 110 -4.57 19.33 -4.85
C THR A 110 -6.10 19.30 -4.97
N VAL A 111 -6.86 18.79 -3.97
CA VAL A 111 -8.33 18.89 -4.01
C VAL A 111 -8.78 20.34 -4.26
N GLU A 112 -8.05 21.30 -3.70
CA GLU A 112 -8.32 22.73 -3.84
C GLU A 112 -8.19 23.25 -5.28
N ASP A 113 -7.33 22.65 -6.10
CA ASP A 113 -7.06 23.10 -7.48
C ASP A 113 -7.99 22.48 -8.54
N MET A 114 -8.91 21.60 -8.13
CA MET A 114 -9.79 20.91 -9.07
C MET A 114 -10.76 21.88 -9.77
N PRO A 115 -10.96 21.78 -11.10
CA PRO A 115 -11.91 22.62 -11.83
C PRO A 115 -13.35 22.39 -11.35
N ARG A 116 -14.12 23.47 -11.17
CA ARG A 116 -15.48 23.46 -10.57
C ARG A 116 -16.57 24.09 -11.45
N ARG A 117 -16.33 24.18 -12.76
CA ARG A 117 -17.20 24.91 -13.70
C ARG A 117 -18.51 24.18 -13.96
N THR A 118 -18.46 22.88 -14.23
CA THR A 118 -19.64 22.07 -14.56
C THR A 118 -20.25 21.38 -13.32
N ARG A 119 -21.53 21.00 -13.39
CA ARG A 119 -22.20 20.23 -12.31
C ARG A 119 -21.46 18.92 -11.98
N LYS A 120 -20.99 18.21 -13.02
CA LYS A 120 -20.22 16.95 -12.86
C LYS A 120 -18.90 17.18 -12.13
N GLN A 121 -18.22 18.29 -12.43
CA GLN A 121 -17.00 18.71 -11.76
C GLN A 121 -17.24 19.08 -10.28
N LYS A 122 -18.27 19.87 -9.97
CA LYS A 122 -18.64 20.21 -8.59
C LYS A 122 -18.96 18.97 -7.74
N ASN A 123 -19.67 18.00 -8.31
CA ASN A 123 -19.97 16.74 -7.62
C ASN A 123 -18.72 15.90 -7.35
N ARG A 124 -17.78 15.84 -8.31
CA ARG A 124 -16.50 15.15 -8.11
C ARG A 124 -15.67 15.84 -7.03
N TYR A 125 -15.56 17.17 -7.07
CA TYR A 125 -14.88 17.95 -6.05
C TYR A 125 -15.47 17.70 -4.66
N ALA A 126 -16.80 17.79 -4.50
CA ALA A 126 -17.45 17.55 -3.21
C ALA A 126 -17.20 16.12 -2.68
N LYS A 127 -17.24 15.12 -3.56
CA LYS A 127 -16.94 13.73 -3.20
C LYS A 127 -15.49 13.54 -2.78
N MET A 128 -14.55 14.15 -3.50
CA MET A 128 -13.12 14.06 -3.19
C MET A 128 -12.78 14.80 -1.90
N LYS A 129 -13.35 15.99 -1.69
CA LYS A 129 -13.23 16.74 -0.44
C LYS A 129 -13.77 15.95 0.76
N ALA A 130 -14.98 15.37 0.64
CA ALA A 130 -15.55 14.54 1.70
C ALA A 130 -14.71 13.28 1.98
N ASN A 131 -14.14 12.65 0.94
CA ASN A 131 -13.24 11.51 1.11
C ASN A 131 -11.93 11.92 1.79
N GLN A 132 -11.38 13.09 1.45
CA GLN A 132 -10.19 13.64 2.09
C GLN A 132 -10.44 14.00 3.55
N GLU A 133 -11.56 14.66 3.87
CA GLU A 133 -11.95 14.96 5.25
C GLU A 133 -12.10 13.68 6.09
N ARG A 134 -12.71 12.63 5.53
CA ARG A 134 -12.80 11.31 6.18
C ARG A 134 -11.43 10.68 6.41
N TYR A 135 -10.56 10.73 5.41
CA TYR A 135 -9.20 10.22 5.52
C TYR A 135 -8.41 10.97 6.61
N ASN A 136 -8.40 12.30 6.57
CA ASN A 136 -7.73 13.15 7.57
C ASN A 136 -8.29 12.89 8.97
N THR A 137 -9.61 12.74 9.11
CA THR A 137 -10.25 12.40 10.39
C THR A 137 -9.79 11.04 10.89
N ALA A 138 -9.73 10.02 10.01
CA ALA A 138 -9.26 8.69 10.38
C ALA A 138 -7.80 8.72 10.85
N ILE A 139 -6.93 9.47 10.16
CA ILE A 139 -5.53 9.68 10.55
C ILE A 139 -5.44 10.36 11.93
N VAL A 140 -6.17 11.46 12.15
CA VAL A 140 -6.16 12.20 13.43
C VAL A 140 -6.62 11.34 14.59
N LEU A 141 -7.74 10.61 14.42
CA LEU A 141 -8.26 9.71 15.45
C LEU A 141 -7.24 8.63 15.83
N GLN A 142 -6.47 8.15 14.85
CA GLN A 142 -5.45 7.15 15.10
C GLN A 142 -4.20 7.71 15.79
N LEU A 143 -3.74 8.90 15.42
CA LEU A 143 -2.66 9.58 16.13
C LEU A 143 -3.02 9.81 17.61
N ILE A 144 -4.27 10.21 17.88
CA ILE A 144 -4.78 10.36 19.26
C ILE A 144 -4.70 9.02 20.02
N ASN A 145 -5.09 7.92 19.39
CA ASN A 145 -5.03 6.60 20.02
C ASN A 145 -3.59 6.15 20.29
N ALA A 146 -2.68 6.29 19.33
CA ALA A 146 -1.26 5.93 19.51
C ALA A 146 -0.57 6.74 20.61
N ILE A 147 -0.85 8.05 20.69
CA ILE A 147 -0.35 8.92 21.76
C ILE A 147 -0.89 8.48 23.12
N SER A 148 -2.15 8.03 23.17
CA SER A 148 -2.76 7.55 24.41
C SER A 148 -2.13 6.24 24.87
N MET A 149 -1.92 5.28 23.97
CA MET A 149 -1.25 4.01 24.28
C MET A 149 0.21 4.18 24.73
N THR A 150 0.95 5.07 24.08
CA THR A 150 2.34 5.38 24.48
C THR A 150 2.44 6.07 25.84
N LYS A 151 1.45 6.88 26.22
CA LYS A 151 1.35 7.43 27.58
C LYS A 151 1.11 6.33 28.62
N GLU A 152 0.20 5.39 28.37
CA GLU A 152 -0.09 4.30 29.31
C GLU A 152 1.12 3.39 29.55
N MET A 153 1.91 3.10 28.52
CA MET A 153 3.14 2.31 28.66
C MET A 153 4.22 3.02 29.50
N ARG A 154 4.30 4.35 29.46
CA ARG A 154 5.28 5.13 30.25
C ARG A 154 4.90 5.30 31.72
N VAL A 155 3.63 5.14 32.06
CA VAL A 155 3.13 5.21 33.46
C VAL A 155 3.20 3.85 34.15
N SER A 156 3.38 2.77 33.37
CA SER A 156 3.39 1.38 33.83
C SER A 156 4.80 0.78 33.96
N ALA A 157 5.86 1.56 33.73
CA ALA A 157 7.27 1.19 33.79
C ALA A 157 7.99 1.96 34.92
#